data_AF-A0A355BI50-F1
#
_entry.id   AF-A0A355BI50-F1
#
_cell.length_a   1.000
_cell.length_b   1.000
_cell.length_c   1.000
_cell.angle_alpha   90.00
_cell.angle_beta   90.00
_cell.angle_gamma   90.00
#
_symmetry.space_group_name_H-M   'P 1'
#
loop_
_entity.id
_entity.type
_entity.pdbx_description
1 polymer ?
#
loop_
_entity_poly.entity_id
_entity_poly.type
_entity_poly.pdbx_seq_one_letter_code
_entity_poly.pdbx_strand_id
1 'polypeptide(L)'
;RNMQVFRAYFKVLRKSMVSMCVYLVVFLALSVVFSVNASSPQIIDFVESKPPITVINRDVGGYVAQGLVDYLAENNQLIAYPDDPEQLQDALFYRNIEYVAIIPPGFSETFLATGEAVIEKVIVPDSRS
;
A
#
# COMPACT_ATOMS: atom_id res chain seq x y z
N ARG A 1 54.90 4.56 22.80
CA ARG A 1 54.87 4.92 21.35
C ARG A 1 53.46 4.95 20.75
N ASN A 2 52.39 5.19 21.53
CA ASN A 2 51.01 5.28 20.98
C ASN A 2 50.53 6.74 20.86
N MET A 3 50.93 7.63 21.77
CA MET A 3 50.41 9.00 21.82
C MET A 3 50.94 9.96 20.73
N GLN A 4 52.11 9.67 20.15
CA GLN A 4 52.71 10.52 19.11
C GLN A 4 51.96 10.42 17.78
N VAL A 5 51.45 9.24 17.46
CA VAL A 5 50.68 9.02 16.22
C VAL A 5 49.33 9.73 16.32
N PHE A 6 48.60 9.58 17.44
CA PHE A 6 47.36 10.32 17.70
C PHE A 6 47.52 11.85 17.63
N ARG A 7 48.62 12.38 18.18
CA ARG A 7 48.92 13.83 18.09
C ARG A 7 49.23 14.27 16.66
N ALA A 8 49.88 13.44 15.86
CA ALA A 8 50.11 13.71 14.44
C ALA A 8 48.80 13.69 13.64
N TYR A 9 47.92 12.71 13.89
CA TYR A 9 46.58 12.68 13.29
C TYR A 9 45.76 13.93 13.66
N PHE A 10 45.71 14.32 14.93
CA PHE A 10 45.03 15.55 15.35
C PHE A 10 45.64 16.83 14.75
N LYS A 11 46.95 16.84 14.51
CA LYS A 11 47.65 17.98 13.88
C LYS A 11 47.28 18.11 12.40
N VAL A 12 47.15 16.99 11.69
CA VAL A 12 46.67 16.94 10.30
C VAL A 12 45.19 17.29 10.25
N LEU A 13 44.38 16.71 11.15
CA LEU A 13 42.96 16.98 11.26
C LEU A 13 42.70 18.47 11.51
N ARG A 14 43.44 19.12 12.42
CA ARG A 14 43.37 20.57 12.66
C ARG A 14 43.71 21.42 11.43
N LYS A 15 44.62 20.94 10.56
CA LYS A 15 45.06 21.69 9.36
C LYS A 15 43.97 21.73 8.28
N SER A 16 43.16 20.68 8.17
CA SER A 16 41.99 20.62 7.27
C SER A 16 40.65 20.85 7.98
N MET A 17 40.65 21.06 9.30
CA MET A 17 39.43 21.19 10.11
C MET A 17 38.56 22.36 9.67
N VAL A 18 39.16 23.46 9.20
CA VAL A 18 38.41 24.61 8.67
C VAL A 18 37.58 24.20 7.45
N SER A 19 38.15 23.43 6.52
CA SER A 19 37.43 22.93 5.34
C SER A 19 36.35 21.93 5.73
N MET A 20 36.64 21.00 6.63
CA MET A 20 35.64 20.07 7.18
C MET A 20 34.50 20.79 7.91
N CYS A 21 34.80 21.83 8.69
CA CYS A 21 33.79 22.62 9.39
C CYS A 21 32.88 23.34 8.42
N VAL A 22 33.38 23.87 7.30
CA VAL A 22 32.53 24.48 6.26
C VAL A 22 31.54 23.46 5.71
N TYR A 23 32.00 22.25 5.33
CA TYR A 23 31.10 21.20 4.87
C TYR A 23 30.07 20.77 5.91
N LEU A 24 30.50 20.63 7.18
CA LEU A 24 29.62 20.26 8.29
C LEU A 24 28.55 21.34 8.51
N VAL A 25 28.93 22.62 8.50
CA VAL A 25 28.01 23.75 8.64
C VAL A 25 27.02 23.79 7.48
N VAL A 26 27.48 23.61 6.23
CA VAL A 26 26.59 23.57 5.06
C VAL A 26 25.61 22.41 5.17
N PHE A 27 26.08 21.22 5.53
CA PHE A 27 25.24 20.05 5.73
C PHE A 27 24.18 20.28 6.82
N LEU A 28 24.58 20.87 7.95
CA LEU A 28 23.69 21.12 9.08
C LEU A 28 22.68 22.23 8.75
N ALA A 29 23.09 23.27 8.01
CA ALA A 29 22.19 24.29 7.50
C ALA A 29 21.14 23.71 6.55
N LEU A 30 21.55 22.88 5.58
CA LEU A 30 20.63 22.18 4.68
C LEU A 30 19.71 21.23 5.45
N SER A 31 20.24 20.52 6.46
CA SER A 31 19.44 19.61 7.30
C SER A 31 18.37 20.36 8.09
N VAL A 32 18.69 21.52 8.65
CA VAL A 32 17.71 22.36 9.35
C VAL A 32 16.68 22.90 8.37
N VAL A 33 17.10 23.41 7.20
CA VAL A 33 16.18 23.87 6.15
C VAL A 33 15.22 22.75 5.74
N PHE A 34 15.72 21.54 5.48
CA PHE A 34 14.87 20.39 5.16
C PHE A 34 14.01 19.96 6.34
N SER A 35 14.49 20.01 7.58
CA SER A 35 13.71 19.65 8.76
C SER A 35 12.57 20.62 9.05
N VAL A 36 12.74 21.92 8.80
CA VAL A 36 11.68 22.92 9.01
C VAL A 36 10.71 23.01 7.83
N ASN A 37 11.18 22.74 6.61
CA ASN A 37 10.33 22.68 5.41
C ASN A 37 9.67 21.30 5.23
N ALA A 38 10.17 20.25 5.90
CA ALA A 38 9.45 19.01 6.13
C ALA A 38 8.33 19.26 7.15
N SER A 39 7.39 20.14 6.79
CA SER A 39 6.10 20.22 7.43
C SER A 39 5.41 18.89 7.24
N SER A 40 5.24 18.21 8.37
CA SER A 40 4.87 16.81 8.54
C SER A 40 5.92 15.82 8.01
N PRO A 41 6.36 14.83 8.81
CA PRO A 41 6.57 13.54 8.18
C PRO A 41 5.25 13.29 7.43
N GLN A 42 5.29 13.15 6.11
CA GLN A 42 4.50 12.05 5.57
C GLN A 42 5.03 10.86 6.35
N ILE A 43 4.36 10.59 7.47
CA ILE A 43 4.31 9.26 8.00
C ILE A 43 4.04 8.51 6.71
N ILE A 44 4.96 7.64 6.31
CA ILE A 44 4.53 6.43 5.63
C ILE A 44 3.71 5.74 6.72
N ASP A 45 2.55 6.33 7.04
CA ASP A 45 1.43 5.61 7.55
C ASP A 45 1.35 4.59 6.44
N PHE A 46 1.61 3.36 6.81
CA PHE A 46 0.85 2.30 6.23
C PHE A 46 -0.61 2.69 6.51
N VAL A 47 -1.13 3.64 5.72
CA VAL A 47 -2.53 3.79 5.45
C VAL A 47 -2.82 2.41 4.93
N GLU A 48 -3.54 1.64 5.73
CA GLU A 48 -4.19 0.43 5.27
C GLU A 48 -4.89 0.85 3.97
N SER A 49 -4.21 0.67 2.84
CA SER A 49 -4.68 1.15 1.56
C SER A 49 -5.71 0.12 1.18
N LYS A 50 -6.91 0.29 1.72
CA LYS A 50 -8.07 -0.54 1.44
C LYS A 50 -8.19 -0.57 -0.07
N PRO A 51 -7.81 -1.67 -0.74
CA PRO A 51 -7.77 -1.68 -2.19
C PRO A 51 -9.18 -1.41 -2.69
N PRO A 52 -9.35 -0.59 -3.74
CA PRO A 52 -10.65 -0.39 -4.34
C PRO A 52 -11.10 -1.70 -4.98
N ILE A 53 -12.18 -2.29 -4.47
CA ILE A 53 -12.70 -3.56 -4.95
C ILE A 53 -14.14 -3.40 -5.43
N THR A 54 -14.54 -4.24 -6.39
CA THR A 54 -15.93 -4.40 -6.82
C THR A 54 -16.43 -5.77 -6.40
N VAL A 55 -17.65 -5.84 -5.89
CA VAL A 55 -18.33 -7.11 -5.60
C VAL A 55 -19.60 -7.20 -6.43
N ILE A 56 -19.70 -8.24 -7.25
CA ILE A 56 -20.87 -8.57 -8.06
C ILE A 56 -21.57 -9.75 -7.40
N ASN A 57 -22.74 -9.49 -6.81
CA ASN A 57 -23.55 -10.53 -6.19
C ASN A 57 -24.67 -11.01 -7.13
N ARG A 58 -24.51 -12.23 -7.69
CA ARG A 58 -25.54 -12.89 -8.51
C ARG A 58 -26.44 -13.82 -7.68
N ASP A 59 -26.10 -14.08 -6.42
CA ASP A 59 -26.88 -14.89 -5.47
C ASP A 59 -27.88 -14.01 -4.70
N VAL A 60 -28.82 -13.42 -5.44
CA VAL A 60 -29.78 -12.46 -4.89
C VAL A 60 -30.71 -13.16 -3.89
N GLY A 61 -30.65 -12.73 -2.62
CA GLY A 61 -31.44 -13.30 -1.52
C GLY A 61 -30.71 -14.34 -0.65
N GLY A 62 -29.46 -14.66 -0.99
CA GLY A 62 -28.60 -15.53 -0.18
C GLY A 62 -28.02 -14.80 1.04
N TYR A 63 -28.34 -15.27 2.26
CA TYR A 63 -27.82 -14.65 3.50
C TYR A 63 -26.30 -14.73 3.62
N VAL A 64 -25.70 -15.83 3.15
CA VAL A 64 -24.24 -16.03 3.18
C VAL A 64 -23.56 -15.12 2.17
N ALA A 65 -24.12 -15.01 0.96
CA ALA A 65 -23.63 -14.08 -0.06
C ALA A 65 -23.66 -12.62 0.44
N GLN A 66 -24.74 -12.21 1.11
CA GLN A 66 -24.84 -10.87 1.68
C GLN A 66 -23.81 -10.65 2.80
N GLY A 67 -23.64 -11.61 3.71
CA GLY A 67 -22.63 -11.52 4.77
C GLY A 67 -21.20 -11.42 4.23
N LEU A 68 -20.90 -12.08 3.11
CA LEU A 68 -19.61 -11.94 2.43
C LEU A 68 -19.43 -10.55 1.81
N VAL A 69 -20.47 -9.98 1.18
CA VAL A 69 -20.46 -8.61 0.66
C VAL A 69 -20.18 -7.63 1.79
N ASP A 70 -20.89 -7.76 2.92
CA ASP A 70 -20.77 -6.87 4.07
C ASP A 70 -19.36 -6.96 4.71
N TYR A 71 -18.81 -8.17 4.83
CA TYR A 71 -17.44 -8.37 5.31
C TYR A 71 -16.38 -7.73 4.39
N LEU A 72 -16.58 -7.82 3.08
CA LEU A 72 -15.71 -7.17 2.10
C LEU A 72 -15.85 -5.64 2.16
N ALA A 73 -17.05 -5.12 2.43
CA ALA A 73 -17.34 -3.70 2.60
C ALA A 73 -16.67 -3.09 3.83
N GLU A 74 -16.61 -3.82 4.95
CA GLU A 74 -16.02 -3.34 6.20
C GLU A 74 -14.50 -3.16 6.06
N ASN A 75 -13.86 -4.09 5.36
CA ASN A 75 -12.40 -4.16 5.25
C ASN A 75 -11.83 -3.47 4.00
N ASN A 76 -12.63 -3.17 2.96
CA ASN A 76 -12.15 -2.62 1.69
C ASN A 76 -12.99 -1.42 1.23
N GLN A 77 -12.48 -0.67 0.25
CA GLN A 77 -13.25 0.39 -0.39
C GLN A 77 -14.07 -0.22 -1.53
N LEU A 78 -15.39 -0.37 -1.33
CA LEU A 78 -16.28 -0.84 -2.39
C LEU A 78 -16.55 0.24 -3.42
N ILE A 79 -16.33 -0.08 -4.70
CA ILE A 79 -16.76 0.72 -5.84
C ILE A 79 -17.81 -0.06 -6.60
N ALA A 80 -18.99 0.54 -6.77
CA ALA A 80 -20.07 -0.08 -7.53
C ALA A 80 -19.78 0.04 -9.02
N TYR A 81 -19.64 -1.10 -9.69
CA TYR A 81 -19.61 -1.21 -11.14
C TYR A 81 -20.76 -2.10 -11.60
N PRO A 82 -21.30 -1.88 -12.82
CA PRO A 82 -22.25 -2.80 -13.41
C PRO A 82 -21.61 -4.16 -13.64
N ASP A 83 -22.44 -5.21 -13.65
CA ASP A 83 -22.05 -6.57 -14.03
C ASP A 83 -21.88 -6.66 -15.56
N ASP A 84 -20.94 -5.87 -16.08
CA ASP A 84 -20.59 -5.78 -17.49
C ASP A 84 -19.08 -6.04 -17.63
N PRO A 85 -18.69 -7.14 -18.31
CA PRO A 85 -17.29 -7.53 -18.41
C PRO A 85 -16.39 -6.46 -19.06
N GLU A 86 -16.90 -5.67 -20.02
CA GLU A 86 -16.11 -4.63 -20.66
C GLU A 86 -15.79 -3.50 -19.68
N GLN A 87 -16.78 -3.02 -18.93
CA GLN A 87 -16.59 -1.96 -17.93
C GLN A 87 -15.71 -2.40 -16.76
N LEU A 88 -15.84 -3.65 -16.32
CA LEU A 88 -14.99 -4.21 -15.27
C LEU A 88 -13.55 -4.35 -15.73
N GLN A 89 -13.32 -4.75 -16.99
CA GLN A 89 -11.99 -4.86 -17.56
C GLN A 89 -11.32 -3.48 -17.74
N ASP A 90 -12.06 -2.49 -18.22
CA ASP A 90 -11.59 -1.11 -18.30
C ASP A 90 -11.23 -0.57 -16.91
N ALA A 91 -12.08 -0.81 -15.91
CA ALA A 91 -11.83 -0.37 -14.54
C ALA A 91 -10.57 -1.01 -13.93
N LEU A 92 -10.32 -2.29 -14.21
CA LEU A 92 -9.08 -2.99 -13.84
C LEU A 92 -7.87 -2.45 -14.60
N PHE A 93 -8.01 -2.18 -15.91
CA PHE A 93 -6.94 -1.68 -16.76
C PHE A 93 -6.46 -0.28 -16.36
N TYR A 94 -7.40 0.62 -16.06
CA TYR A 94 -7.10 1.96 -15.57
C TYR A 94 -6.78 2.01 -14.06
N ARG A 95 -6.77 0.86 -13.38
CA ARG A 95 -6.55 0.74 -11.92
C ARG A 95 -7.52 1.58 -11.09
N ASN A 96 -8.74 1.76 -11.61
CA ASN A 96 -9.85 2.34 -10.83
C ASN A 96 -10.29 1.35 -9.75
N ILE A 97 -10.15 0.05 -10.03
CA ILE A 97 -10.32 -1.06 -9.07
C ILE A 97 -9.15 -2.04 -9.23
N GLU A 98 -8.78 -2.70 -8.15
CA GLU A 98 -7.69 -3.68 -8.13
C GLU A 98 -8.19 -5.12 -8.09
N TYR A 99 -9.46 -5.33 -7.72
CA TYR A 99 -10.05 -6.66 -7.57
C TYR A 99 -11.54 -6.67 -7.87
N VAL A 100 -12.00 -7.72 -8.57
CA VAL A 100 -13.43 -8.01 -8.77
C VAL A 100 -13.75 -9.36 -8.15
N ALA A 101 -14.67 -9.37 -7.18
CA ALA A 101 -15.25 -10.57 -6.58
C ALA A 101 -16.62 -10.84 -7.21
N ILE A 102 -16.81 -12.00 -7.84
CA ILE A 102 -18.10 -12.39 -8.43
C ILE A 102 -18.65 -13.58 -7.65
N ILE A 103 -19.76 -13.35 -6.95
CA ILE A 103 -20.48 -14.39 -6.21
C ILE A 103 -21.46 -15.06 -7.19
N PRO A 104 -21.28 -16.35 -7.52
CA PRO A 104 -22.14 -17.05 -8.46
C PRO A 104 -23.53 -17.32 -7.86
N PRO A 105 -24.57 -17.51 -8.69
CA PRO A 105 -25.90 -17.90 -8.21
C PRO A 105 -25.84 -19.24 -7.46
N GLY A 106 -26.60 -19.37 -6.37
CA GLY A 106 -26.62 -20.61 -5.56
C GLY A 106 -25.41 -20.76 -4.64
N PHE A 107 -24.58 -19.73 -4.50
CA PHE A 107 -23.43 -19.72 -3.59
C PHE A 107 -23.84 -20.03 -2.14
N SER A 108 -24.88 -19.37 -1.64
CA SER A 108 -25.31 -19.56 -0.25
C SER A 108 -25.84 -20.98 -0.02
N GLU A 109 -26.60 -21.54 -0.96
CA GLU A 109 -27.12 -22.91 -0.87
C GLU A 109 -25.98 -23.94 -0.90
N THR A 110 -25.03 -23.76 -1.81
CA THR A 110 -23.87 -24.65 -1.94
C THR A 110 -23.00 -24.61 -0.70
N PHE A 111 -22.72 -23.40 -0.19
CA PHE A 111 -21.93 -23.22 1.03
C PHE A 111 -22.58 -23.88 2.26
N LEU A 112 -23.90 -23.79 2.39
CA LEU A 112 -24.63 -24.44 3.49
C LEU A 112 -24.69 -25.97 3.33
N ALA A 113 -24.70 -26.48 2.10
CA ALA A 113 -24.84 -27.91 1.82
C ALA A 113 -23.52 -28.68 1.89
N THR A 114 -22.42 -28.14 1.33
CA THR A 114 -21.12 -28.82 1.23
C THR A 114 -20.01 -28.14 2.03
N GLY A 115 -20.19 -26.90 2.49
CA GLY A 115 -19.15 -26.12 3.14
C GLY A 115 -18.07 -25.59 2.19
N GLU A 116 -18.24 -25.80 0.87
CA GLU A 116 -17.32 -25.32 -0.15
C GLU A 116 -17.75 -23.94 -0.65
N ALA A 117 -16.80 -22.99 -0.69
CA ALA A 117 -17.00 -21.64 -1.22
C ALA A 117 -16.22 -21.48 -2.52
N VAL A 118 -16.92 -21.50 -3.66
CA VAL A 118 -16.32 -21.17 -4.96
C VAL A 118 -16.78 -19.77 -5.35
N ILE A 119 -15.82 -18.84 -5.40
CA ILE A 119 -16.03 -17.46 -5.84
C ILE A 119 -15.17 -17.27 -7.08
N GLU A 120 -15.76 -16.64 -8.10
CA GLU A 120 -15.00 -16.26 -9.29
C GLU A 120 -14.27 -14.94 -9.01
N LYS A 121 -12.96 -14.92 -9.26
CA LYS A 121 -12.11 -13.75 -9.05
C LYS A 121 -11.49 -13.30 -10.36
N VAL A 122 -11.56 -11.99 -10.63
CA VAL A 122 -10.83 -11.37 -11.73
C VAL A 122 -9.81 -10.41 -11.13
N ILE A 123 -8.55 -10.65 -11.47
CA ILE A 123 -7.40 -9.84 -11.03
C ILE A 123 -6.75 -9.19 -12.24
N VAL A 124 -6.09 -8.05 -12.02
CA VAL A 124 -5.31 -7.36 -13.05
C VAL A 124 -4.26 -8.33 -13.62
N PRO A 125 -4.12 -8.45 -14.96
CA PRO A 125 -3.04 -9.21 -15.57
C PRO A 125 -1.70 -8.63 -15.08
N ASP A 126 -0.84 -9.49 -14.51
CA ASP A 126 0.46 -9.14 -13.90
C ASP A 126 0.44 -8.64 -12.44
N SER A 127 -0.63 -8.90 -11.69
CA SER A 127 -0.57 -8.82 -10.22
C SER A 127 0.20 -10.03 -9.66
N ARG A 128 1.49 -9.86 -9.39
CA ARG A 128 2.28 -10.80 -8.57
C ARG A 128 1.80 -10.71 -7.12
N SER A 129 0.88 -11.60 -6.74
CA SER A 129 0.69 -12.00 -5.33
C SER A 129 1.91 -12.75 -4.82
#